data_AF-A0A962K1X6-F1
#
_entry.id   AF-A0A962K1X6-F1
#
_cell.length_a   1.000
_cell.length_b   1.000
_cell.length_c   1.000
_cell.angle_alpha   90.00
_cell.angle_beta   90.00
_cell.angle_gamma   90.00
#
_symmetry.space_group_name_H-M   'P 1'
#
loop_
_entity.id
_entity.type
_entity.pdbx_description
1 polymer ?
#
loop_
_entity_poly.entity_id
_entity_poly.type
_entity_poly.pdbx_seq_one_letter_code
_entity_poly.pdbx_strand_id
1 'polypeptide(L)'
;MALLHNQRPTLFLAFNIFFVSLLSPLTAQAQKVWESDQRVYTKVGRVNVHMEKNFARNAEPGDFFVSATDSQTSTSGIFRGVCSEVVAVDISLTDVRKVDISKFAQSRRGADLPIDATLAAMSQSLAEQCDQLQVIRLRFNAINERKHDYSYAGTLTKDNGWRLQDGKIATDYDSAYVFTLHMRSPFSTAGIQYQGGCEKDPILLLEPLYQNNTERAAAKPIPMSDYLFIAKKISTAYTNECSGIVQIRYALNPMPDDYLCKTDGDCFMEAKFNPADDDPWNISTQQFKHKEYYHPITDANDMFEVLAAGRFDILKDYDGFFRFYFENWFGAYSDMCKAHIQNPVGRKIQVVERTYDNGVLVDEDFGPERLIWVESTYAKDYDRYFGSAKSWATAYVLKKVMKQQNSARGPVNAVFSSFGFLTGTINQLEDITRGNCNSDKLITAQTNMINYARQQPAAITNQYPTDKKPLVKYGKNGPSAPEFTAKIQQERRHAKAIRQKNEVETIEQWQQRQAKIQHQPRNTISQPAARAPKIRGGSPAEFQDRSQLLQDQQSRVSTKMQEFQQRMAQASNPGERQAIQEEMQTYFANIKQQLQQELMEFDQRQR
;
A
#
# COMPACT_ATOMS: atom_id res chain seq x y z
N MET A 1 -2.77 96.95 -22.06
CA MET A 1 -3.26 97.14 -20.67
C MET A 1 -4.75 97.41 -20.74
N ALA A 2 -5.51 96.68 -19.91
CA ALA A 2 -6.89 96.92 -19.49
C ALA A 2 -8.01 96.82 -20.55
N LEU A 3 -9.20 96.29 -20.27
CA LEU A 3 -9.78 95.51 -19.16
C LEU A 3 -11.16 95.02 -19.69
N LEU A 4 -11.57 93.82 -19.24
CA LEU A 4 -12.91 93.33 -18.85
C LEU A 4 -14.14 94.19 -19.22
N HIS A 5 -15.32 93.70 -19.60
CA HIS A 5 -16.12 92.54 -19.16
C HIS A 5 -17.34 92.43 -20.14
N ASN A 6 -17.71 91.26 -20.67
CA ASN A 6 -18.62 90.24 -20.10
C ASN A 6 -20.09 90.39 -20.57
N GLN A 7 -20.55 89.50 -21.45
CA GLN A 7 -21.68 88.57 -21.21
C GLN A 7 -21.99 87.71 -22.47
N ARG A 8 -21.62 86.43 -22.34
CA ARG A 8 -22.00 85.12 -22.95
C ARG A 8 -22.74 84.98 -24.31
N PRO A 9 -22.55 83.82 -24.99
CA PRO A 9 -22.43 83.74 -26.44
C PRO A 9 -23.54 82.98 -27.17
N THR A 10 -23.77 83.39 -28.42
CA THR A 10 -24.19 82.57 -29.56
C THR A 10 -23.11 81.56 -29.94
N LEU A 11 -23.46 80.32 -30.32
CA LEU A 11 -23.09 79.74 -31.63
C LEU A 11 -23.59 78.30 -31.83
N PHE A 12 -24.12 78.10 -33.03
CA PHE A 12 -24.35 76.83 -33.71
C PHE A 12 -23.09 75.94 -33.74
N LEU A 13 -23.27 74.63 -33.51
CA LEU A 13 -22.39 73.62 -34.09
C LEU A 13 -23.11 72.27 -34.16
N ALA A 14 -23.14 71.71 -35.37
CA ALA A 14 -23.58 70.34 -35.63
C ALA A 14 -22.61 69.34 -35.00
N PHE A 15 -23.13 68.33 -34.29
CA PHE A 15 -22.37 67.14 -33.91
C PHE A 15 -23.28 65.90 -33.99
N ASN A 16 -22.80 64.89 -34.69
CA ASN A 16 -23.32 63.53 -34.71
C ASN A 16 -23.53 63.00 -33.28
N ILE A 17 -24.71 62.47 -32.97
CA ILE A 17 -24.90 61.56 -31.83
C ILE A 17 -25.36 60.22 -32.38
N PHE A 18 -24.39 59.31 -32.39
CA PHE A 18 -24.52 57.88 -32.56
C PHE A 18 -25.42 57.28 -31.46
N PHE A 19 -26.17 56.24 -31.85
CA PHE A 19 -26.82 55.28 -30.97
C PHE A 19 -25.97 54.92 -29.74
N VAL A 20 -26.48 55.22 -28.53
CA VAL A 20 -26.04 54.53 -27.31
C VAL A 20 -27.17 53.60 -26.89
N SER A 21 -27.11 52.40 -27.45
CA SER A 21 -27.85 51.24 -26.95
C SER A 21 -27.33 50.92 -25.55
N LEU A 22 -28.26 50.87 -24.60
CA LEU A 22 -28.08 50.24 -23.30
C LEU A 22 -27.60 48.79 -23.48
N LEU A 23 -26.30 48.56 -23.27
CA LEU A 23 -25.72 47.26 -23.00
C LEU A 23 -24.92 47.38 -21.71
N SER A 24 -25.57 47.08 -20.60
CA SER A 24 -24.89 46.62 -19.40
C SER A 24 -24.12 45.34 -19.77
N PRO A 25 -22.81 45.23 -19.54
CA PRO A 25 -22.16 43.94 -19.59
C PRO A 25 -22.60 43.18 -18.34
N LEU A 26 -23.61 42.31 -18.48
CA LEU A 26 -23.70 41.12 -17.66
C LEU A 26 -22.40 40.34 -17.94
N THR A 27 -21.41 40.49 -17.07
CA THR A 27 -20.27 39.60 -17.01
C THR A 27 -20.83 38.21 -16.71
N ALA A 28 -21.01 37.40 -17.75
CA ALA A 28 -21.20 35.97 -17.61
C ALA A 28 -19.97 35.47 -16.82
N GLN A 29 -20.16 35.14 -15.54
CA GLN A 29 -19.14 34.45 -14.77
C GLN A 29 -18.75 33.21 -15.57
N ALA A 30 -17.47 33.09 -15.93
CA ALA A 30 -16.96 31.92 -16.61
C ALA A 30 -17.30 30.69 -15.75
N GLN A 31 -18.02 29.75 -16.33
CA GLN A 31 -18.42 28.50 -15.66
C GLN A 31 -17.18 27.81 -15.10
N LYS A 32 -17.23 27.39 -13.82
CA LYS A 32 -16.08 26.78 -13.17
C LYS A 32 -15.87 25.36 -13.70
N VAL A 33 -14.62 24.95 -13.89
CA VAL A 33 -14.31 23.72 -14.65
C VAL A 33 -14.84 22.45 -13.97
N TRP A 34 -15.01 22.43 -12.65
CA TRP A 34 -15.59 21.30 -11.91
C TRP A 34 -17.12 21.20 -12.01
N GLU A 35 -17.79 22.22 -12.54
CA GLU A 35 -19.25 22.25 -12.74
C GLU A 35 -19.67 21.60 -14.07
N SER A 36 -18.70 21.19 -14.90
CA SER A 36 -18.88 20.59 -16.21
C SER A 36 -17.99 19.34 -16.36
N ASP A 37 -18.43 18.38 -17.17
CA ASP A 37 -17.59 17.24 -17.57
C ASP A 37 -16.74 17.57 -18.82
N GLN A 38 -16.78 18.82 -19.30
CA GLN A 38 -15.99 19.28 -20.44
C GLN A 38 -14.53 19.53 -20.08
N ARG A 39 -13.64 19.15 -20.99
CA ARG A 39 -12.22 19.50 -20.95
C ARG A 39 -12.01 20.86 -21.58
N VAL A 40 -11.29 21.73 -20.89
CA VAL A 40 -10.96 23.08 -21.36
C VAL A 40 -9.49 23.10 -21.79
N TYR A 41 -9.27 23.36 -23.07
CA TYR A 41 -7.94 23.59 -23.63
C TYR A 41 -7.82 25.06 -24.01
N THR A 42 -6.88 25.76 -23.39
CA THR A 42 -6.61 27.17 -23.66
C THR A 42 -5.11 27.41 -23.83
N LYS A 43 -4.74 28.59 -24.29
CA LYS A 43 -3.35 28.99 -24.48
C LYS A 43 -3.10 30.31 -23.76
N VAL A 44 -2.15 30.30 -22.83
CA VAL A 44 -1.72 31.50 -22.09
C VAL A 44 -0.31 31.85 -22.53
N GLY A 45 -0.20 32.89 -23.35
CA GLY A 45 1.06 33.21 -24.03
C GLY A 45 1.54 32.06 -24.91
N ARG A 46 2.71 31.50 -24.59
CA ARG A 46 3.27 30.31 -25.29
C ARG A 46 2.90 28.97 -24.67
N VAL A 47 2.27 28.96 -23.50
CA VAL A 47 1.99 27.77 -22.70
C VAL A 47 0.63 27.21 -23.04
N ASN A 48 0.54 25.91 -23.26
CA ASN A 48 -0.74 25.22 -23.44
C ASN A 48 -1.28 24.85 -22.06
N VAL A 49 -2.52 25.25 -21.77
CA VAL A 49 -3.19 24.95 -20.50
C VAL A 49 -4.34 24.00 -20.77
N HIS A 50 -4.39 22.91 -20.00
CA HIS A 50 -5.47 21.94 -19.97
C HIS A 50 -6.10 21.97 -18.58
N MET A 51 -7.43 22.12 -18.52
CA MET A 51 -8.20 22.06 -17.29
C MET A 51 -9.35 21.07 -17.44
N GLU A 52 -9.58 20.26 -16.42
CA GLU A 52 -10.73 19.37 -16.37
C GLU A 52 -11.12 19.05 -14.93
N LYS A 53 -12.37 18.64 -14.73
CA LYS A 53 -12.82 18.03 -13.48
C LYS A 53 -11.99 16.77 -13.16
N ASN A 54 -11.65 16.59 -11.89
CA ASN A 54 -10.92 15.39 -11.47
C ASN A 54 -11.88 14.20 -11.34
N PHE A 55 -11.79 13.25 -12.28
CA PHE A 55 -12.62 12.04 -12.30
C PHE A 55 -12.05 10.88 -11.46
N ALA A 56 -10.99 11.10 -10.67
CA ALA A 56 -10.47 10.06 -9.79
C ALA A 56 -11.54 9.61 -8.80
N ARG A 57 -11.62 8.29 -8.55
CA ARG A 57 -12.63 7.66 -7.67
C ARG A 57 -12.62 8.18 -6.21
N ASN A 58 -11.59 8.92 -5.83
CA ASN A 58 -11.39 9.50 -4.52
C ASN A 58 -11.25 11.04 -4.54
N ALA A 59 -11.56 11.69 -5.67
CA ALA A 59 -11.56 13.14 -5.81
C ALA A 59 -12.63 13.78 -4.92
N GLU A 60 -12.33 14.95 -4.37
CA GLU A 60 -13.30 15.68 -3.52
C GLU A 60 -14.33 16.46 -4.37
N PRO A 61 -15.51 16.79 -3.83
CA PRO A 61 -16.43 17.69 -4.53
C PRO A 61 -15.74 19.02 -4.89
N GLY A 62 -15.79 19.42 -6.16
CA GLY A 62 -15.09 20.61 -6.66
C GLY A 62 -13.62 20.40 -7.01
N ASP A 63 -13.11 19.17 -6.93
CA ASP A 63 -11.73 18.84 -7.29
C ASP A 63 -11.55 18.88 -8.81
N PHE A 64 -10.48 19.55 -9.24
CA PHE A 64 -10.14 19.73 -10.63
C PHE A 64 -8.64 19.67 -10.86
N PHE A 65 -8.29 19.55 -12.12
CA PHE A 65 -6.93 19.46 -12.61
C PHE A 65 -6.61 20.67 -13.47
N VAL A 66 -5.41 21.22 -13.29
CA VAL A 66 -4.80 22.20 -14.20
C VAL A 66 -3.43 21.68 -14.59
N SER A 67 -3.15 21.62 -15.89
CA SER A 67 -1.84 21.32 -16.46
C SER A 67 -1.42 22.43 -17.39
N ALA A 68 -0.27 23.02 -17.16
CA ALA A 68 0.33 24.04 -18.02
C ALA A 68 1.66 23.52 -18.58
N THR A 69 1.76 23.37 -19.90
CA THR A 69 2.93 22.78 -20.55
C THR A 69 3.59 23.77 -21.51
N ASP A 70 4.88 24.04 -21.28
CA ASP A 70 5.74 24.82 -22.16
C ASP A 70 6.70 23.89 -22.91
N SER A 71 6.45 23.67 -24.19
CA SER A 71 7.28 22.81 -25.03
C SER A 71 8.65 23.40 -25.37
N GLN A 72 8.83 24.73 -25.25
CA GLN A 72 10.12 25.39 -25.51
C GLN A 72 11.11 25.08 -24.40
N THR A 73 10.69 25.22 -23.15
CA THR A 73 11.51 24.96 -21.96
C THR A 73 11.40 23.51 -21.47
N SER A 74 10.48 22.71 -22.03
CA SER A 74 10.12 21.38 -21.51
C SER A 74 9.72 21.44 -20.03
N THR A 75 8.97 22.46 -19.64
CA THR A 75 8.42 22.57 -18.28
C THR A 75 6.94 22.22 -18.26
N SER A 76 6.52 21.57 -17.18
CA SER A 76 5.14 21.16 -16.95
C SER A 76 4.72 21.52 -15.53
N GLY A 77 3.74 22.39 -15.40
CA GLY A 77 3.09 22.78 -14.14
C GLY A 77 1.79 22.01 -13.94
N ILE A 78 1.58 21.48 -12.74
CA ILE A 78 0.42 20.68 -12.40
C ILE A 78 -0.19 21.17 -11.08
N PHE A 79 -1.50 21.33 -11.08
CA PHE A 79 -2.33 21.43 -9.88
C PHE A 79 -3.40 20.33 -9.92
N ARG A 80 -3.67 19.75 -8.76
CA ARG A 80 -4.81 18.85 -8.56
C ARG A 80 -5.36 19.08 -7.15
N GLY A 81 -6.62 19.44 -7.06
CA GLY A 81 -7.29 19.65 -5.79
C GLY A 81 -8.52 20.54 -5.91
N VAL A 82 -9.05 20.94 -4.75
CA VAL A 82 -10.16 21.89 -4.62
C VAL A 82 -9.63 23.31 -4.45
N CYS A 83 -10.44 24.31 -4.78
CA CYS A 83 -10.07 25.70 -4.53
C CYS A 83 -9.99 26.02 -3.02
N SER A 84 -8.92 26.70 -2.63
CA SER A 84 -8.64 27.16 -1.26
C SER A 84 -7.90 28.50 -1.30
N GLU A 85 -7.78 29.18 -0.15
CA GLU A 85 -7.00 30.42 -0.05
C GLU A 85 -5.52 30.19 -0.33
N VAL A 86 -5.02 28.98 -0.03
CA VAL A 86 -3.65 28.55 -0.31
C VAL A 86 -3.67 27.25 -1.10
N VAL A 87 -3.05 27.23 -2.27
CA VAL A 87 -2.89 26.01 -3.10
C VAL A 87 -1.41 25.71 -3.35
N ALA A 88 -1.08 24.45 -3.63
CA ALA A 88 0.25 24.04 -4.05
C ALA A 88 0.28 23.65 -5.52
N VAL A 89 1.33 24.08 -6.22
CA VAL A 89 1.56 23.80 -7.64
C VAL A 89 2.91 23.14 -7.79
N ASP A 90 2.94 22.01 -8.51
CA ASP A 90 4.16 21.29 -8.84
C ASP A 90 4.59 21.65 -10.27
N ILE A 91 5.76 22.28 -10.43
CA ILE A 91 6.40 22.50 -11.72
C ILE A 91 7.58 21.55 -11.87
N SER A 92 7.62 20.84 -12.99
CA SER A 92 8.70 19.93 -13.32
C SER A 92 9.40 20.37 -14.61
N LEU A 93 10.73 20.22 -14.63
CA LEU A 93 11.50 20.27 -15.87
C LEU A 93 11.69 18.84 -16.37
N THR A 94 11.05 18.51 -17.49
CA THR A 94 10.97 17.12 -18.00
C THR A 94 12.12 16.76 -18.93
N ASP A 95 12.82 17.75 -19.51
CA ASP A 95 14.04 17.54 -20.29
C ASP A 95 15.05 18.65 -20.00
N VAL A 96 16.01 18.35 -19.12
CA VAL A 96 17.08 19.27 -18.71
C VAL A 96 18.01 19.69 -19.85
N ARG A 97 17.99 19.02 -21.01
CA ARG A 97 18.84 19.38 -22.16
C ARG A 97 18.32 20.60 -22.91
N LYS A 98 17.06 20.99 -22.70
CA LYS A 98 16.44 22.13 -23.40
C LYS A 98 16.79 23.50 -22.81
N VAL A 99 17.29 23.55 -21.58
CA VAL A 99 17.51 24.78 -20.83
C VAL A 99 18.73 24.67 -19.94
N ASP A 100 19.56 25.72 -19.93
CA ASP A 100 20.72 25.81 -19.05
C ASP A 100 20.28 26.22 -17.63
N ILE A 101 20.35 25.27 -16.70
CA ILE A 101 20.03 25.47 -15.28
C ILE A 101 21.29 25.69 -14.42
N SER A 102 22.47 25.86 -15.02
CA SER A 102 23.74 26.05 -14.30
C SER A 102 23.72 27.31 -13.45
N LYS A 103 23.07 28.37 -13.93
CA LYS A 103 22.91 29.62 -13.17
C LYS A 103 22.09 29.42 -11.90
N PHE A 104 21.00 28.66 -11.97
CA PHE A 104 20.23 28.28 -10.79
C PHE A 104 21.04 27.37 -9.85
N ALA A 105 21.84 26.44 -10.39
CA ALA A 105 22.72 25.58 -9.59
C ALA A 105 23.66 26.41 -8.69
N GLN A 106 24.12 27.56 -9.19
CA GLN A 106 25.00 28.48 -8.46
C GLN A 106 24.23 29.43 -7.54
N SER A 107 23.14 30.03 -8.01
CA SER A 107 22.44 31.10 -7.28
C SER A 107 21.41 30.61 -6.28
N ARG A 108 20.81 29.44 -6.52
CA ARG A 108 19.66 28.89 -5.79
C ARG A 108 18.41 29.80 -5.75
N ARG A 109 18.35 30.80 -6.64
CA ARG A 109 17.21 31.74 -6.72
C ARG A 109 16.22 31.32 -7.80
N GLY A 110 14.93 31.42 -7.49
CA GLY A 110 13.85 31.07 -8.41
C GLY A 110 13.81 31.91 -9.68
N ALA A 111 14.31 33.15 -9.62
CA ALA A 111 14.44 34.01 -10.81
C ALA A 111 15.38 33.45 -11.89
N ASP A 112 16.26 32.51 -11.53
CA ASP A 112 17.18 31.85 -12.47
C ASP A 112 16.61 30.50 -12.98
N LEU A 113 15.37 30.14 -12.63
CA LEU A 113 14.66 28.96 -13.13
C LEU A 113 13.89 29.28 -14.43
N PRO A 114 13.84 28.36 -15.42
CA PRO A 114 13.15 28.57 -16.69
C PRO A 114 11.64 28.27 -16.60
N ILE A 115 10.96 28.79 -15.58
CA ILE A 115 9.57 28.42 -15.24
C ILE A 115 8.59 29.60 -15.29
N ASP A 116 9.06 30.80 -15.59
CA ASP A 116 8.29 32.05 -15.57
C ASP A 116 6.98 31.96 -16.37
N ALA A 117 7.05 31.49 -17.62
CA ALA A 117 5.88 31.38 -18.49
C ALA A 117 4.87 30.35 -17.97
N THR A 118 5.36 29.18 -17.53
CA THR A 118 4.53 28.10 -16.98
C THR A 118 3.88 28.52 -15.67
N LEU A 119 4.63 29.19 -14.80
CA LEU A 119 4.14 29.69 -13.52
C LEU A 119 3.09 30.79 -13.70
N ALA A 120 3.28 31.70 -14.66
CA ALA A 120 2.29 32.72 -15.00
C ALA A 120 0.99 32.11 -15.56
N ALA A 121 1.10 31.09 -16.42
CA ALA A 121 -0.06 30.37 -16.93
C ALA A 121 -0.81 29.64 -15.82
N MET A 122 -0.09 28.99 -14.89
CA MET A 122 -0.68 28.35 -13.72
C MET A 122 -1.38 29.36 -12.81
N SER A 123 -0.71 30.46 -12.45
CA SER A 123 -1.28 31.45 -11.53
C SER A 123 -2.52 32.13 -12.11
N GLN A 124 -2.50 32.47 -13.41
CA GLN A 124 -3.68 33.02 -14.08
C GLN A 124 -4.84 32.01 -14.10
N SER A 125 -4.59 30.79 -14.54
CA SER A 125 -5.65 29.77 -14.67
C SER A 125 -6.26 29.44 -13.31
N LEU A 126 -5.44 29.33 -12.26
CA LEU A 126 -5.92 29.08 -10.90
C LEU A 126 -6.66 30.29 -10.33
N ALA A 127 -6.23 31.52 -10.59
CA ALA A 127 -6.94 32.71 -10.13
C ALA A 127 -8.30 32.90 -10.82
N GLU A 128 -8.45 32.47 -12.08
CA GLU A 128 -9.73 32.48 -12.80
C GLU A 128 -10.71 31.43 -12.25
N GLN A 129 -10.20 30.28 -11.81
CA GLN A 129 -11.01 29.21 -11.25
C GLN A 129 -11.29 29.42 -9.76
N CYS A 130 -10.34 29.89 -8.96
CA CYS A 130 -10.44 29.98 -7.50
C CYS A 130 -10.52 31.43 -7.03
N ASP A 131 -11.73 31.96 -6.85
CA ASP A 131 -11.95 33.38 -6.48
C ASP A 131 -11.34 33.71 -5.10
N GLN A 132 -11.32 32.72 -4.19
CA GLN A 132 -10.75 32.81 -2.85
C GLN A 132 -9.22 32.71 -2.81
N LEU A 133 -8.55 32.40 -3.93
CA LEU A 133 -7.11 32.13 -3.92
C LEU A 133 -6.31 33.37 -3.54
N GLN A 134 -5.44 33.23 -2.54
CA GLN A 134 -4.56 34.28 -2.03
C GLN A 134 -3.07 33.93 -2.17
N VAL A 135 -2.71 32.65 -2.06
CA VAL A 135 -1.32 32.19 -2.05
C VAL A 135 -1.15 30.93 -2.92
N ILE A 136 -0.12 30.92 -3.76
CA ILE A 136 0.34 29.73 -4.46
C ILE A 136 1.71 29.32 -3.90
N ARG A 137 1.79 28.09 -3.39
CA ARG A 137 3.02 27.43 -2.98
C ARG A 137 3.60 26.68 -4.16
N LEU A 138 4.75 27.11 -4.66
CA LEU A 138 5.42 26.48 -5.78
C LEU A 138 6.40 25.42 -5.28
N ARG A 139 6.35 24.24 -5.89
CA ARG A 139 7.44 23.27 -5.89
C ARG A 139 8.03 23.14 -7.28
N PHE A 140 9.35 23.18 -7.37
CA PHE A 140 10.05 22.89 -8.58
C PHE A 140 10.98 21.69 -8.40
N ASN A 141 10.94 20.75 -9.35
CA ASN A 141 11.88 19.64 -9.44
C ASN A 141 12.33 19.42 -10.89
N ALA A 142 13.64 19.26 -11.11
CA ALA A 142 14.13 18.77 -12.39
C ALA A 142 14.12 17.25 -12.42
N ILE A 143 13.43 16.65 -13.40
CA ILE A 143 13.46 15.21 -13.63
C ILE A 143 14.82 14.88 -14.26
N ASN A 144 15.82 14.61 -13.43
CA ASN A 144 17.13 14.13 -13.83
C ASN A 144 17.47 12.90 -12.99
N GLU A 145 17.64 11.74 -13.64
CA GLU A 145 17.87 10.43 -13.01
C GLU A 145 19.12 10.37 -12.11
N ARG A 146 19.97 11.41 -12.11
CA ARG A 146 21.27 11.38 -11.42
C ARG A 146 21.47 12.37 -10.28
N LYS A 147 20.62 13.38 -10.06
CA LYS A 147 20.82 14.37 -8.97
C LYS A 147 19.51 14.99 -8.46
N HIS A 148 19.22 14.81 -7.17
CA HIS A 148 18.18 15.56 -6.43
C HIS A 148 18.56 17.03 -6.14
N ASP A 149 19.71 17.48 -6.62
CA ASP A 149 20.29 18.81 -6.34
C ASP A 149 19.55 19.99 -6.96
N TYR A 150 18.41 19.81 -7.63
CA TYR A 150 17.70 20.89 -8.35
C TYR A 150 16.28 21.13 -7.85
N SER A 151 15.98 20.75 -6.61
CA SER A 151 14.72 21.10 -5.96
C SER A 151 14.69 22.58 -5.58
N TYR A 152 13.52 23.20 -5.68
CA TYR A 152 13.27 24.57 -5.24
C TYR A 152 11.84 24.73 -4.73
N ALA A 153 11.67 25.61 -3.73
CA ALA A 153 10.37 26.01 -3.22
C ALA A 153 10.22 27.52 -3.33
N GLY A 154 9.04 27.99 -3.70
CA GLY A 154 8.74 29.41 -3.86
C GLY A 154 7.33 29.76 -3.42
N THR A 155 7.08 31.05 -3.26
CA THR A 155 5.78 31.59 -2.86
C THR A 155 5.33 32.68 -3.81
N LEU A 156 4.06 32.63 -4.21
CA LEU A 156 3.40 33.72 -4.93
C LEU A 156 2.20 34.15 -4.10
N THR A 157 2.03 35.46 -3.93
CA THR A 157 0.87 36.03 -3.24
C THR A 157 0.10 36.95 -4.17
N LYS A 158 -1.22 36.99 -4.00
CA LYS A 158 -2.12 37.87 -4.75
C LYS A 158 -1.73 39.34 -4.56
N ASP A 159 -1.44 39.74 -3.32
CA ASP A 159 -1.08 41.11 -2.95
C ASP A 159 0.25 41.58 -3.57
N ASN A 160 1.16 40.64 -3.84
CA ASN A 160 2.41 40.92 -4.54
C ASN A 160 2.29 40.69 -6.07
N GLY A 161 1.06 40.71 -6.60
CA GLY A 161 0.78 40.55 -8.03
C GLY A 161 1.28 39.24 -8.62
N TRP A 162 1.22 38.15 -7.85
CA TRP A 162 1.69 36.81 -8.24
C TRP A 162 3.17 36.73 -8.62
N ARG A 163 4.02 37.64 -8.13
CA ARG A 163 5.47 37.56 -8.33
C ARG A 163 6.08 36.45 -7.48
N LEU A 164 7.01 35.69 -8.07
CA LEU A 164 7.74 34.63 -7.38
C LEU A 164 8.66 35.22 -6.31
N GLN A 165 8.49 34.76 -5.07
CA GLN A 165 9.35 35.02 -3.93
C GLN A 165 10.11 33.74 -3.58
N ASP A 166 11.40 33.88 -3.27
CA ASP A 166 12.27 32.76 -2.93
C ASP A 166 11.88 32.14 -1.58
N GLY A 167 11.69 30.82 -1.59
CA GLY A 167 11.34 30.05 -0.40
C GLY A 167 9.86 30.11 -0.03
N LYS A 168 9.55 29.51 1.14
CA LYS A 168 8.22 29.57 1.74
C LYS A 168 8.11 30.83 2.61
N ILE A 169 7.42 31.86 2.11
CA ILE A 169 7.13 33.07 2.88
C ILE A 169 5.89 32.83 3.73
N ALA A 170 5.97 33.00 5.05
CA ALA A 170 4.82 32.83 5.94
C ALA A 170 3.69 33.81 5.57
N THR A 171 2.45 33.33 5.57
CA THR A 171 1.25 34.15 5.31
C THR A 171 0.15 33.85 6.32
N ASP A 172 -0.79 34.78 6.49
CA ASP A 172 -1.92 34.60 7.41
C ASP A 172 -2.86 33.45 6.99
N TYR A 173 -2.81 33.09 5.70
CA TYR A 173 -3.61 32.03 5.09
C TYR A 173 -3.04 30.62 5.31
N ASP A 174 -1.81 30.49 5.82
CA ASP A 174 -1.18 29.17 6.05
C ASP A 174 -1.95 28.31 7.07
N SER A 175 -2.77 28.92 7.92
CA SER A 175 -3.64 28.23 8.88
C SER A 175 -4.78 27.43 8.22
N ALA A 176 -5.24 27.85 7.04
CA ALA A 176 -6.29 27.18 6.27
C ALA A 176 -5.73 26.20 5.22
N TYR A 177 -4.40 26.11 5.09
CA TYR A 177 -3.77 25.23 4.11
C TYR A 177 -3.94 23.77 4.49
N VAL A 178 -4.56 23.00 3.61
CA VAL A 178 -4.70 21.53 3.72
C VAL A 178 -3.97 20.91 2.54
N PHE A 179 -3.14 19.91 2.82
CA PHE A 179 -2.42 19.16 1.80
C PHE A 179 -2.61 17.66 2.00
N THR A 180 -2.33 16.90 0.95
CA THR A 180 -2.37 15.44 0.99
C THR A 180 -0.95 14.89 0.86
N LEU A 181 -0.58 13.99 1.76
CA LEU A 181 0.68 13.26 1.71
C LEU A 181 0.39 11.76 1.64
N HIS A 182 0.63 11.16 0.48
CA HIS A 182 0.46 9.74 0.24
C HIS A 182 1.79 9.14 -0.21
N MET A 183 2.41 8.36 0.67
CA MET A 183 3.73 7.76 0.41
C MET A 183 3.79 6.33 0.93
N ARG A 184 4.49 5.45 0.22
CA ARG A 184 4.68 4.05 0.58
C ARG A 184 6.17 3.67 0.49
N SER A 185 6.62 2.79 1.38
CA SER A 185 7.91 2.13 1.31
C SER A 185 8.04 1.28 0.02
N PRO A 186 9.20 1.30 -0.66
CA PRO A 186 9.45 0.38 -1.78
C PRO A 186 9.68 -1.06 -1.31
N PHE A 187 9.92 -1.29 -0.01
CA PHE A 187 10.30 -2.60 0.53
C PHE A 187 9.14 -3.35 1.20
N SER A 188 8.05 -2.66 1.50
CA SER A 188 6.86 -3.25 2.14
C SER A 188 5.61 -2.42 1.90
N THR A 189 4.52 -2.77 2.60
CA THR A 189 3.25 -2.04 2.56
C THR A 189 3.26 -0.82 3.50
N ALA A 190 4.29 -0.61 4.32
CA ALA A 190 4.36 0.53 5.25
C ALA A 190 4.27 1.87 4.50
N GLY A 191 3.42 2.77 4.97
CA GLY A 191 3.29 4.10 4.37
C GLY A 191 2.39 5.03 5.18
N ILE A 192 2.00 6.13 4.56
CA ILE A 192 1.12 7.17 5.12
C ILE A 192 0.05 7.56 4.11
N GLN A 193 -1.15 7.82 4.62
CA GLN A 193 -2.21 8.50 3.90
C GLN A 193 -2.70 9.69 4.74
N TYR A 194 -2.02 10.82 4.63
CA TYR A 194 -2.35 12.03 5.39
C TYR A 194 -3.12 13.01 4.51
N GLN A 195 -4.15 13.64 5.09
CA GLN A 195 -4.84 14.79 4.54
C GLN A 195 -5.14 15.72 5.72
N GLY A 196 -4.50 16.89 5.75
CA GLY A 196 -4.60 17.80 6.88
C GLY A 196 -3.73 19.04 6.70
N GLY A 197 -3.76 19.94 7.69
CA GLY A 197 -2.96 21.16 7.68
C GLY A 197 -1.60 21.02 8.35
N CYS A 198 -0.96 22.15 8.63
CA CYS A 198 0.31 22.20 9.34
C CYS A 198 0.10 22.33 10.85
N GLU A 199 0.09 21.19 11.55
CA GLU A 199 0.07 21.17 13.02
C GLU A 199 1.44 21.51 13.60
N LYS A 200 1.46 22.19 14.76
CA LYS A 200 2.69 22.56 15.48
C LYS A 200 3.45 21.33 16.00
N ASP A 201 2.72 20.35 16.53
CA ASP A 201 3.24 19.12 17.13
C ASP A 201 2.62 17.89 16.42
N PRO A 202 2.97 17.65 15.15
CA PRO A 202 2.26 16.70 14.31
C PRO A 202 2.41 15.26 14.79
N ILE A 203 1.28 14.56 14.88
CA ILE A 203 1.22 13.11 15.08
C ILE A 203 0.69 12.48 13.80
N LEU A 204 1.51 11.64 13.15
CA LEU A 204 1.19 11.01 11.87
C LEU A 204 0.97 9.51 12.06
N LEU A 205 -0.01 8.94 11.35
CA LEU A 205 -0.29 7.51 11.35
C LEU A 205 0.47 6.81 10.21
N LEU A 206 1.35 5.86 10.56
CA LEU A 206 1.95 4.93 9.60
C LEU A 206 1.14 3.65 9.56
N GLU A 207 0.74 3.24 8.35
CA GLU A 207 -0.16 2.11 8.15
C GLU A 207 0.10 1.38 6.83
N PRO A 208 -0.41 0.14 6.65
CA PRO A 208 -0.23 -0.59 5.42
C PRO A 208 -1.08 0.00 4.28
N LEU A 209 -0.40 0.38 3.21
CA LEU A 209 -0.98 0.82 1.94
C LEU A 209 -0.91 -0.31 0.92
N TYR A 210 -2.06 -0.94 0.68
CA TYR A 210 -2.19 -2.04 -0.28
C TYR A 210 -2.58 -1.52 -1.66
N GLN A 211 -1.91 -2.03 -2.70
CA GLN A 211 -2.26 -1.76 -4.10
C GLN A 211 -3.48 -2.57 -4.54
N ASN A 212 -3.67 -3.78 -3.99
CA ASN A 212 -4.80 -4.65 -4.31
C ASN A 212 -5.11 -5.67 -3.19
N ASN A 213 -6.21 -6.41 -3.36
CA ASN A 213 -6.67 -7.39 -2.38
C ASN A 213 -5.75 -8.61 -2.26
N THR A 214 -5.07 -9.01 -3.34
CA THR A 214 -4.14 -10.13 -3.34
C THR A 214 -2.91 -9.83 -2.47
N GLU A 215 -2.35 -8.63 -2.61
CA GLU A 215 -1.28 -8.14 -1.76
C GLU A 215 -1.71 -8.08 -0.29
N ARG A 216 -2.95 -7.62 -0.03
CA ARG A 216 -3.51 -7.62 1.33
C ARG A 216 -3.59 -9.03 1.92
N ALA A 217 -4.04 -10.01 1.15
CA ALA A 217 -4.15 -11.40 1.60
C ALA A 217 -2.78 -12.06 1.85
N ALA A 218 -1.77 -11.70 1.05
CA ALA A 218 -0.40 -12.21 1.16
C ALA A 218 0.53 -11.33 2.02
N ALA A 219 -0.01 -10.32 2.71
CA ALA A 219 0.77 -9.31 3.39
C ALA A 219 1.62 -9.92 4.52
N LYS A 220 2.92 -9.62 4.50
CA LYS A 220 3.82 -9.95 5.60
C LYS A 220 3.72 -8.88 6.70
N PRO A 221 4.00 -9.24 7.97
CA PRO A 221 4.15 -8.26 9.04
C PRO A 221 5.20 -7.19 8.67
N ILE A 222 4.92 -5.94 9.01
CA ILE A 222 5.82 -4.81 8.73
C ILE A 222 6.88 -4.75 9.83
N PRO A 223 8.19 -4.87 9.51
CA PRO A 223 9.25 -4.75 10.49
C PRO A 223 9.50 -3.28 10.88
N MET A 224 10.05 -3.05 12.08
CA MET A 224 10.38 -1.71 12.57
C MET A 224 11.33 -0.94 11.62
N SER A 225 12.25 -1.64 10.95
CA SER A 225 13.17 -1.07 9.96
C SER A 225 12.45 -0.33 8.82
N ASP A 226 11.31 -0.85 8.39
CA ASP A 226 10.57 -0.29 7.25
C ASP A 226 9.81 0.96 7.65
N TYR A 227 9.26 0.98 8.88
CA TYR A 227 8.69 2.19 9.46
C TYR A 227 9.75 3.27 9.63
N LEU A 228 10.94 2.93 10.15
CA LEU A 228 12.06 3.87 10.28
C LEU A 228 12.47 4.46 8.92
N PHE A 229 12.56 3.62 7.89
CA PHE A 229 12.92 4.06 6.54
C PHE A 229 11.89 5.05 5.97
N ILE A 230 10.60 4.70 6.01
CA ILE A 230 9.57 5.54 5.38
C ILE A 230 9.30 6.81 6.19
N ALA A 231 9.38 6.74 7.52
CA ALA A 231 9.18 7.89 8.40
C ALA A 231 10.15 9.03 8.10
N LYS A 232 11.42 8.76 7.78
CA LYS A 232 12.40 9.82 7.40
C LYS A 232 11.95 10.57 6.15
N LYS A 233 11.56 9.83 5.11
CA LYS A 233 11.08 10.40 3.84
C LYS A 233 9.80 11.20 4.03
N ILE A 234 8.89 10.69 4.86
CA ILE A 234 7.65 11.37 5.23
C ILE A 234 7.96 12.65 5.99
N SER A 235 8.90 12.64 6.94
CA SER A 235 9.29 13.84 7.68
C SER A 235 9.78 14.93 6.75
N THR A 236 10.69 14.61 5.81
CA THR A 236 11.16 15.57 4.80
C THR A 236 10.01 16.10 3.94
N ALA A 237 9.14 15.23 3.44
CA ALA A 237 8.00 15.65 2.63
C ALA A 237 7.01 16.52 3.40
N TYR A 238 6.75 16.19 4.67
CA TYR A 238 5.89 16.97 5.56
C TYR A 238 6.50 18.34 5.87
N THR A 239 7.82 18.45 6.07
CA THR A 239 8.45 19.75 6.32
C THR A 239 8.66 20.61 5.09
N ASN A 240 8.66 19.99 3.90
CA ASN A 240 8.53 20.73 2.65
C ASN A 240 7.14 21.40 2.52
N GLU A 241 6.12 20.85 3.21
CA GLU A 241 4.78 21.41 3.30
C GLU A 241 4.65 22.38 4.47
N CYS A 242 5.24 22.04 5.63
CA CYS A 242 5.06 22.73 6.91
C CYS A 242 6.40 23.20 7.47
N SER A 243 6.65 24.51 7.39
CA SER A 243 7.85 25.16 7.93
C SER A 243 7.81 25.24 9.46
N GLY A 244 8.98 25.18 10.11
CA GLY A 244 9.11 25.35 11.56
C GLY A 244 8.87 24.09 12.41
N ILE A 245 8.68 22.94 11.75
CA ILE A 245 8.52 21.65 12.42
C ILE A 245 9.89 21.10 12.82
N VAL A 246 10.09 20.93 14.13
CA VAL A 246 11.34 20.39 14.70
C VAL A 246 11.19 18.95 15.19
N GLN A 247 9.95 18.48 15.36
CA GLN A 247 9.64 17.14 15.82
C GLN A 247 8.35 16.63 15.18
N ILE A 248 8.34 15.35 14.79
CA ILE A 248 7.16 14.64 14.29
C ILE A 248 7.05 13.34 15.08
N ARG A 249 5.85 13.01 15.55
CA ARG A 249 5.56 11.72 16.20
C ARG A 249 4.83 10.80 15.23
N TYR A 250 5.18 9.53 15.23
CA TYR A 250 4.55 8.53 14.38
C TYR A 250 3.88 7.44 15.23
N ALA A 251 2.56 7.29 15.05
CA ALA A 251 1.81 6.13 15.52
C ALA A 251 1.92 4.99 14.48
N LEU A 252 2.06 3.75 14.95
CA LEU A 252 2.24 2.58 14.09
C LEU A 252 0.99 1.72 14.10
N ASN A 253 0.49 1.35 12.92
CA ASN A 253 -0.65 0.45 12.78
C ASN A 253 -0.49 -0.49 11.58
N PRO A 254 -0.14 -1.78 11.76
CA PRO A 254 0.04 -2.45 13.04
C PRO A 254 1.42 -2.17 13.65
N MET A 255 1.52 -2.30 14.97
CA MET A 255 2.81 -2.36 15.66
C MET A 255 3.58 -3.63 15.24
N PRO A 256 4.90 -3.55 14.95
CA PRO A 256 5.69 -4.71 14.54
C PRO A 256 5.61 -5.87 15.54
N ASP A 257 5.49 -7.11 15.07
CA ASP A 257 5.15 -8.31 15.86
C ASP A 257 6.08 -8.57 17.06
N ASP A 258 7.33 -8.13 16.97
CA ASP A 258 8.41 -8.30 17.95
C ASP A 258 8.57 -7.11 18.90
N TYR A 259 7.68 -6.11 18.84
CA TYR A 259 7.70 -4.93 19.70
C TYR A 259 6.40 -4.77 20.50
N LEU A 260 6.53 -4.04 21.61
CA LEU A 260 5.42 -3.49 22.39
C LEU A 260 5.83 -2.15 23.03
N CYS A 261 4.85 -1.38 23.51
CA CYS A 261 5.12 -0.11 24.20
C CYS A 261 5.86 -0.36 25.52
N LYS A 262 6.88 0.48 25.79
CA LYS A 262 7.74 0.31 26.96
C LYS A 262 6.97 0.51 28.27
N THR A 263 6.11 1.51 28.29
CA THR A 263 5.17 1.87 29.35
C THR A 263 3.74 1.56 28.94
N ASP A 264 2.83 1.50 29.92
CA ASP A 264 1.40 1.41 29.64
C ASP A 264 0.92 2.66 28.90
N GLY A 265 0.06 2.47 27.89
CA GLY A 265 -0.50 3.55 27.06
C GLY A 265 0.12 3.63 25.66
N ASP A 266 -0.06 4.78 25.02
CA ASP A 266 0.39 5.03 23.66
C ASP A 266 1.92 5.16 23.58
N CYS A 267 2.49 4.61 22.53
CA CYS A 267 3.89 4.84 22.17
C CYS A 267 4.07 5.27 20.71
N PHE A 268 5.05 6.14 20.50
CA PHE A 268 5.32 6.77 19.22
C PHE A 268 6.79 6.63 18.83
N MET A 269 7.06 6.51 17.52
CA MET A 269 8.39 6.82 17.01
C MET A 269 8.53 8.35 16.94
N GLU A 270 9.68 8.86 17.35
CA GLU A 270 9.92 10.32 17.38
C GLU A 270 10.99 10.68 16.37
N ALA A 271 10.61 11.43 15.32
CA ALA A 271 11.57 12.04 14.41
C ALA A 271 11.91 13.44 14.89
N LYS A 272 13.19 13.72 15.12
CA LYS A 272 13.70 15.03 15.52
C LYS A 272 14.58 15.60 14.40
N PHE A 273 14.35 16.86 14.09
CA PHE A 273 15.09 17.59 13.07
C PHE A 273 16.45 18.05 13.63
N ASN A 274 17.53 17.69 12.95
CA ASN A 274 18.88 18.16 13.21
C ASN A 274 19.48 18.71 11.91
N PRO A 275 19.56 20.04 11.73
CA PRO A 275 20.04 20.64 10.49
C PRO A 275 21.55 20.43 10.24
N ALA A 276 22.30 19.94 11.22
CA ALA A 276 23.74 19.70 11.09
C ALA A 276 24.09 18.35 10.42
N ASP A 277 23.12 17.45 10.24
CA ASP A 277 23.33 16.12 9.68
C ASP A 277 22.98 16.07 8.18
N ASP A 278 23.70 15.26 7.40
CA ASP A 278 23.39 15.01 5.97
C ASP A 278 21.98 14.40 5.77
N ASP A 279 21.51 13.63 6.75
CA ASP A 279 20.13 13.17 6.87
C ASP A 279 19.50 13.84 8.11
N PRO A 280 18.79 14.96 7.93
CA PRO A 280 18.44 15.85 9.02
C PRO A 280 17.36 15.29 9.94
N TRP A 281 16.83 14.08 9.67
CA TRP A 281 15.81 13.45 10.51
C TRP A 281 16.38 12.23 11.23
N ASN A 282 16.63 12.39 12.54
CA ASN A 282 16.95 11.27 13.40
C ASN A 282 15.66 10.71 14.02
N ILE A 283 15.45 9.40 13.90
CA ILE A 283 14.23 8.74 14.38
C ILE A 283 14.54 7.81 15.54
N SER A 284 13.91 8.10 16.67
CA SER A 284 14.02 7.35 17.92
C SER A 284 12.88 6.35 18.08
N THR A 285 13.23 5.14 18.53
CA THR A 285 12.30 4.08 18.95
C THR A 285 12.29 3.88 20.47
N GLN A 286 12.77 4.84 21.26
CA GLN A 286 12.96 4.70 22.72
C GLN A 286 11.69 4.36 23.52
N GLN A 287 10.51 4.68 22.98
CA GLN A 287 9.22 4.35 23.60
C GLN A 287 8.77 2.90 23.36
N PHE A 288 9.49 2.16 22.49
CA PHE A 288 9.23 0.75 22.22
C PHE A 288 10.26 -0.12 22.94
N LYS A 289 9.86 -1.35 23.28
CA LYS A 289 10.77 -2.41 23.71
C LYS A 289 10.50 -3.68 22.93
N HIS A 290 11.53 -4.50 22.76
CA HIS A 290 11.36 -5.82 22.17
C HIS A 290 10.52 -6.71 23.09
N LYS A 291 9.68 -7.53 22.47
CA LYS A 291 9.07 -8.67 23.13
C LYS A 291 10.16 -9.68 23.43
N GLU A 292 10.46 -9.83 24.71
CA GLU A 292 11.26 -10.94 25.18
C GLU A 292 10.37 -12.18 25.20
N TYR A 293 10.57 -13.05 24.21
CA TYR A 293 9.99 -14.39 24.22
C TYR A 293 10.90 -15.26 25.08
N TYR A 294 10.57 -15.41 26.36
CA TYR A 294 11.23 -16.41 27.21
C TYR A 294 10.72 -17.79 26.80
N HIS A 295 11.53 -18.52 26.03
CA HIS A 295 11.27 -19.91 25.70
C HIS A 295 11.81 -20.80 26.83
N PRO A 296 10.97 -21.29 27.76
CA PRO A 296 11.44 -22.12 28.88
C PRO A 296 12.10 -23.44 28.47
N ILE A 297 11.72 -23.97 27.31
CA ILE A 297 12.29 -25.20 26.74
C ILE A 297 13.05 -24.83 25.48
N THR A 298 14.37 -24.95 25.55
CA THR A 298 15.28 -24.62 24.45
C THR A 298 15.98 -25.85 23.89
N ASP A 299 16.08 -26.94 24.65
CA ASP A 299 16.79 -28.16 24.25
C ASP A 299 16.22 -29.45 24.91
N ALA A 300 16.93 -30.58 24.77
CA ALA A 300 16.49 -31.87 25.34
C ALA A 300 16.62 -31.93 26.87
N ASN A 301 17.60 -31.24 27.46
CA ASN A 301 17.75 -31.19 28.92
C ASN A 301 16.59 -30.46 29.57
N ASP A 302 16.18 -29.34 28.96
CA ASP A 302 15.03 -28.57 29.42
C ASP A 302 13.73 -29.38 29.34
N MET A 303 13.53 -30.10 28.24
CA MET A 303 12.36 -30.97 28.07
C MET A 303 12.38 -32.10 29.11
N PHE A 304 13.52 -32.73 29.33
CA PHE A 304 13.70 -33.76 30.35
C PHE A 304 13.41 -33.24 31.76
N GLU A 305 13.90 -32.04 32.10
CA GLU A 305 13.65 -31.38 33.39
C GLU A 305 12.15 -31.13 33.61
N VAL A 306 11.46 -30.55 32.63
CA VAL A 306 10.02 -30.25 32.71
C VAL A 306 9.19 -31.53 32.82
N LEU A 307 9.56 -32.58 32.08
CA LEU A 307 8.92 -33.89 32.14
C LEU A 307 9.16 -34.57 33.50
N ALA A 308 10.38 -34.54 34.04
CA ALA A 308 10.68 -35.06 35.36
C ALA A 308 9.92 -34.32 36.47
N ALA A 309 9.73 -33.01 36.33
CA ALA A 309 8.96 -32.19 37.27
C ALA A 309 7.44 -32.38 37.15
N GLY A 310 6.94 -32.96 36.04
CA GLY A 310 5.52 -33.13 35.77
C GLY A 310 4.78 -31.83 35.43
N ARG A 311 5.48 -30.81 34.92
CA ARG A 311 4.94 -29.46 34.66
C ARG A 311 4.35 -29.30 33.25
N PHE A 312 3.23 -29.98 33.00
CA PHE A 312 2.58 -30.00 31.67
C PHE A 312 2.03 -28.63 31.22
N ASP A 313 1.82 -27.71 32.16
CA ASP A 313 1.46 -26.32 31.88
C ASP A 313 2.53 -25.56 31.07
N ILE A 314 3.80 -25.99 31.16
CA ILE A 314 4.93 -25.48 30.40
C ILE A 314 5.02 -26.16 29.02
N LEU A 315 4.71 -27.47 28.93
CA LEU A 315 4.82 -28.29 27.71
C LEU A 315 3.81 -27.93 26.62
N LYS A 316 2.63 -27.43 26.99
CA LYS A 316 1.49 -27.20 26.07
C LYS A 316 1.84 -26.43 24.79
N ASP A 317 2.81 -25.52 24.88
CA ASP A 317 3.23 -24.66 23.77
C ASP A 317 4.38 -25.23 22.93
N TYR A 318 4.80 -26.44 23.27
CA TYR A 318 5.95 -27.15 22.70
C TYR A 318 5.56 -28.47 22.02
N ASP A 319 4.29 -28.70 21.68
CA ASP A 319 3.81 -29.98 21.10
C ASP A 319 4.66 -30.45 19.89
N GLY A 320 5.04 -29.53 19.01
CA GLY A 320 5.91 -29.85 17.88
C GLY A 320 7.30 -30.36 18.30
N PHE A 321 7.95 -29.66 19.24
CA PHE A 321 9.26 -30.08 19.76
C PHE A 321 9.14 -31.34 20.63
N PHE A 322 8.05 -31.51 21.38
CA PHE A 322 7.74 -32.72 22.13
C PHE A 322 7.65 -33.94 21.21
N ARG A 323 6.99 -33.84 20.05
CA ARG A 323 6.93 -34.95 19.07
C ARG A 323 8.31 -35.36 18.58
N PHE A 324 9.17 -34.38 18.30
CA PHE A 324 10.55 -34.63 17.95
C PHE A 324 11.31 -35.31 19.10
N TYR A 325 11.19 -34.78 20.32
CA TYR A 325 11.80 -35.35 21.51
C TYR A 325 11.35 -36.79 21.77
N PHE A 326 10.05 -37.07 21.67
CA PHE A 326 9.43 -38.36 21.98
C PHE A 326 9.99 -39.49 21.10
N GLU A 327 10.05 -39.28 19.79
CA GLU A 327 10.57 -40.28 18.85
C GLU A 327 12.06 -40.54 19.08
N ASN A 328 12.84 -39.46 19.26
CA ASN A 328 14.29 -39.57 19.48
C ASN A 328 14.64 -40.13 20.87
N TRP A 329 13.78 -39.93 21.89
CA TRP A 329 13.93 -40.53 23.21
C TRP A 329 13.94 -42.05 23.13
N PHE A 330 12.98 -42.65 22.42
CA PHE A 330 12.94 -44.10 22.24
C PHE A 330 14.13 -44.62 21.42
N GLY A 331 14.63 -43.82 20.46
CA GLY A 331 15.89 -44.11 19.77
C GLY A 331 17.08 -44.19 20.72
N ALA A 332 17.30 -43.14 21.51
CA ALA A 332 18.39 -43.07 22.48
C ALA A 332 18.27 -44.15 23.57
N TYR A 333 17.06 -44.36 24.12
CA TYR A 333 16.82 -45.38 25.15
C TYR A 333 16.99 -46.80 24.61
N SER A 334 16.58 -47.06 23.35
CA SER A 334 16.83 -48.34 22.68
C SER A 334 18.31 -48.65 22.52
N ASP A 335 19.12 -47.64 22.18
CA ASP A 335 20.55 -47.84 21.95
C ASP A 335 21.32 -47.94 23.27
N MET A 336 21.04 -47.06 24.23
CA MET A 336 21.81 -46.91 25.46
C MET A 336 21.32 -47.82 26.59
N CYS A 337 20.02 -48.16 26.61
CA CYS A 337 19.35 -48.84 27.73
C CYS A 337 18.64 -50.13 27.32
N LYS A 338 19.02 -50.74 26.19
CA LYS A 338 18.39 -51.97 25.66
C LYS A 338 18.12 -53.06 26.70
N ALA A 339 19.09 -53.31 27.59
CA ALA A 339 19.00 -54.36 28.62
C ALA A 339 17.91 -54.10 29.68
N HIS A 340 17.41 -52.87 29.77
CA HIS A 340 16.41 -52.43 30.75
C HIS A 340 14.99 -52.37 30.18
N ILE A 341 14.82 -52.65 28.89
CA ILE A 341 13.52 -52.63 28.21
C ILE A 341 12.76 -53.92 28.53
N GLN A 342 11.67 -53.80 29.28
CA GLN A 342 10.84 -54.94 29.62
C GLN A 342 9.95 -55.36 28.45
N ASN A 343 9.90 -56.68 28.17
CA ASN A 343 9.09 -57.26 27.09
C ASN A 343 9.26 -56.49 25.76
N PRO A 344 10.49 -56.48 25.20
CA PRO A 344 10.85 -55.61 24.08
C PRO A 344 10.15 -56.06 22.79
N VAL A 345 9.62 -55.09 22.05
CA VAL A 345 9.15 -55.26 20.68
C VAL A 345 9.99 -54.42 19.73
N GLY A 346 10.40 -55.01 18.62
CA GLY A 346 11.20 -54.33 17.61
C GLY A 346 10.33 -53.50 16.66
N ARG A 347 10.83 -52.33 16.27
CA ARG A 347 10.31 -51.50 15.18
C ARG A 347 11.43 -51.24 14.19
N LYS A 348 11.23 -51.68 12.96
CA LYS A 348 12.18 -51.46 11.86
C LYS A 348 11.96 -50.07 11.30
N ILE A 349 13.03 -49.28 11.30
CA ILE A 349 13.07 -47.95 10.71
C ILE A 349 14.04 -48.01 9.54
N GLN A 350 13.58 -47.55 8.39
CA GLN A 350 14.43 -47.36 7.23
C GLN A 350 14.19 -45.96 6.69
N VAL A 351 15.26 -45.17 6.57
CA VAL A 351 15.17 -43.87 5.93
C VAL A 351 15.06 -44.12 4.43
N VAL A 352 14.07 -43.50 3.80
CA VAL A 352 13.89 -43.53 2.36
C VAL A 352 14.09 -42.12 1.83
N GLU A 353 15.10 -41.94 0.98
CA GLU A 353 15.36 -40.71 0.25
C GLU A 353 14.75 -40.82 -1.14
N ARG A 354 14.00 -39.79 -1.54
CA ARG A 354 13.26 -39.77 -2.79
C ARG A 354 13.69 -38.55 -3.59
N THR A 355 14.22 -38.78 -4.78
CA THR A 355 14.59 -37.71 -5.71
C THR A 355 13.49 -37.53 -6.73
N TYR A 356 13.02 -36.29 -6.88
CA TYR A 356 11.98 -35.93 -7.82
C TYR A 356 12.55 -34.99 -8.89
N ASP A 357 12.28 -35.28 -10.16
CA ASP A 357 12.54 -34.40 -11.30
C ASP A 357 11.19 -33.99 -11.91
N ASN A 358 10.93 -32.68 -11.96
CA ASN A 358 9.64 -32.10 -12.39
C ASN A 358 8.39 -32.74 -11.75
N GLY A 359 8.50 -33.16 -10.50
CA GLY A 359 7.40 -33.80 -9.75
C GLY A 359 7.25 -35.30 -10.00
N VAL A 360 8.08 -35.89 -10.86
CA VAL A 360 8.16 -37.35 -11.09
C VAL A 360 9.27 -37.92 -10.22
N LEU A 361 8.96 -38.97 -9.46
CA LEU A 361 9.96 -39.73 -8.70
C LEU A 361 10.92 -40.40 -9.67
N VAL A 362 12.20 -40.00 -9.65
CA VAL A 362 13.25 -40.52 -10.52
C VAL A 362 14.23 -41.42 -9.78
N ASP A 363 14.30 -41.32 -8.45
CA ASP A 363 15.17 -42.15 -7.64
C ASP A 363 14.60 -42.38 -6.24
N GLU A 364 14.85 -43.56 -5.68
CA GLU A 364 14.47 -43.93 -4.32
C GLU A 364 15.60 -44.72 -3.66
N ASP A 365 16.35 -44.05 -2.80
CA ASP A 365 17.48 -44.62 -2.07
C ASP A 365 17.03 -45.06 -0.67
N PHE A 366 17.33 -46.31 -0.34
CA PHE A 366 17.03 -46.90 0.95
C PHE A 366 18.25 -46.85 1.85
N GLY A 367 18.18 -46.04 2.89
CA GLY A 367 19.18 -45.99 3.95
C GLY A 367 19.26 -47.30 4.76
N PRO A 368 20.23 -47.41 5.68
CA PRO A 368 20.41 -48.60 6.51
C PRO A 368 19.17 -48.86 7.39
N GLU A 369 18.78 -50.13 7.50
CA GLU A 369 17.72 -50.54 8.42
C GLU A 369 18.23 -50.43 9.87
N ARG A 370 17.49 -49.71 10.70
CA ARG A 370 17.73 -49.59 12.15
C ARG A 370 16.56 -50.18 12.92
N LEU A 371 16.86 -51.03 13.89
CA LEU A 371 15.85 -51.64 14.76
C LEU A 371 15.79 -50.89 16.09
N ILE A 372 14.65 -50.25 16.38
CA ILE A 372 14.37 -49.62 17.67
C ILE A 372 13.59 -50.59 18.54
N TRP A 373 14.10 -50.84 19.74
CA TRP A 373 13.45 -51.66 20.75
C TRP A 373 12.62 -50.76 21.67
N VAL A 374 11.37 -51.13 21.87
CA VAL A 374 10.42 -50.41 22.72
C VAL A 374 9.74 -51.41 23.64
N GLU A 375 9.38 -51.01 24.85
CA GLU A 375 8.54 -51.86 25.70
C GLU A 375 7.17 -52.08 25.04
N SER A 376 6.68 -53.32 25.06
CA SER A 376 5.38 -53.67 24.45
C SER A 376 4.22 -52.78 24.91
N THR A 377 4.28 -52.29 26.15
CA THR A 377 3.28 -51.38 26.77
C THR A 377 3.26 -49.98 26.15
N TYR A 378 4.37 -49.51 25.59
CA TYR A 378 4.51 -48.18 24.98
C TYR A 378 4.52 -48.21 23.45
N ALA A 379 4.55 -49.41 22.85
CA ALA A 379 4.70 -49.58 21.42
C ALA A 379 3.64 -48.84 20.59
N LYS A 380 2.38 -48.82 21.04
CA LYS A 380 1.29 -48.07 20.37
C LYS A 380 1.47 -46.56 20.44
N ASP A 381 2.07 -46.05 21.50
CA ASP A 381 2.35 -44.62 21.63
C ASP A 381 3.55 -44.24 20.75
N TYR A 382 4.57 -45.08 20.70
CA TYR A 382 5.68 -44.96 19.74
C TYR A 382 5.18 -44.91 18.29
N ASP A 383 4.36 -45.89 17.88
CA ASP A 383 3.82 -45.97 16.51
C ASP A 383 2.97 -44.74 16.14
N ARG A 384 2.28 -44.12 17.11
CA ARG A 384 1.47 -42.90 16.88
C ARG A 384 2.33 -41.68 16.55
N TYR A 385 3.51 -41.58 17.16
CA TYR A 385 4.41 -40.43 17.01
C TYR A 385 5.47 -40.66 15.94
N PHE A 386 5.68 -41.89 15.49
CA PHE A 386 6.64 -42.24 14.45
C PHE A 386 6.48 -41.39 13.18
N GLY A 387 7.58 -40.81 12.70
CA GLY A 387 7.60 -39.90 11.54
C GLY A 387 7.25 -38.44 11.87
N SER A 388 6.73 -38.17 13.07
CA SER A 388 6.44 -36.80 13.51
C SER A 388 7.71 -35.99 13.70
N ALA A 389 8.82 -36.62 14.15
CA ALA A 389 10.10 -35.94 14.31
C ALA A 389 10.63 -35.40 12.97
N LYS A 390 10.59 -36.21 11.91
CA LYS A 390 11.01 -35.78 10.55
C LYS A 390 10.15 -34.63 10.07
N SER A 391 8.82 -34.74 10.16
CA SER A 391 7.90 -33.68 9.72
C SER A 391 8.13 -32.34 10.44
N TRP A 392 8.32 -32.38 11.76
CA TRP A 392 8.58 -31.18 12.55
C TRP A 392 9.96 -30.59 12.26
N ALA A 393 11.00 -31.42 12.18
CA ALA A 393 12.36 -30.98 11.87
C ALA A 393 12.42 -30.29 10.50
N THR A 394 11.77 -30.86 9.48
CA THR A 394 11.65 -30.23 8.16
C THR A 394 10.91 -28.89 8.24
N ALA A 395 9.76 -28.84 8.92
CA ALA A 395 9.01 -27.59 9.08
C ALA A 395 9.80 -26.51 9.85
N TYR A 396 10.57 -26.92 10.87
CA TYR A 396 11.43 -26.03 11.65
C TYR A 396 12.55 -25.41 10.80
N VAL A 397 13.26 -26.24 10.02
CA VAL A 397 14.31 -25.80 9.09
C VAL A 397 13.73 -24.84 8.05
N LEU A 398 12.63 -25.23 7.39
CA LEU A 398 11.97 -24.40 6.37
C LEU A 398 11.52 -23.05 6.95
N LYS A 399 10.92 -23.03 8.14
CA LYS A 399 10.49 -21.80 8.79
C LYS A 399 11.67 -20.86 9.09
N LYS A 400 12.81 -21.40 9.53
CA LYS A 400 14.03 -20.61 9.76
C LYS A 400 14.62 -20.09 8.45
N VAL A 401 14.67 -20.92 7.40
CA VAL A 401 15.14 -20.54 6.07
C VAL A 401 14.29 -19.42 5.47
N MET A 402 12.97 -19.56 5.49
CA MET A 402 12.04 -18.56 4.97
C MET A 402 12.13 -17.22 5.71
N LYS A 403 12.41 -17.24 7.02
CA LYS A 403 12.66 -16.01 7.79
C LYS A 403 13.99 -15.33 7.43
N GLN A 404 15.00 -16.08 7.02
CA GLN A 404 16.34 -15.55 6.71
C GLN A 404 16.57 -15.30 5.20
N GLN A 405 15.62 -15.64 4.35
CA GLN A 405 15.70 -15.54 2.89
C GLN A 405 16.04 -14.12 2.40
N ASN A 406 15.62 -13.09 3.14
CA ASN A 406 15.89 -11.67 2.84
C ASN A 406 16.86 -11.01 3.86
N SER A 407 17.56 -11.81 4.67
CA SER A 407 18.49 -11.28 5.69
C SER A 407 19.92 -11.26 5.17
N ALA A 408 20.75 -10.33 5.67
CA ALA A 408 22.17 -10.24 5.34
C ALA A 408 22.98 -11.51 5.68
N ARG A 409 22.45 -12.38 6.57
CA ARG A 409 23.07 -13.66 6.95
C ARG A 409 22.75 -14.81 5.99
N GLY A 410 21.76 -14.67 5.13
CA GLY A 410 21.39 -15.65 4.10
C GLY A 410 20.77 -16.97 4.62
N PRO A 411 20.15 -17.77 3.71
CA PRO A 411 19.44 -19.00 4.06
C PRO A 411 20.36 -20.16 4.49
N VAL A 412 21.62 -20.19 4.05
CA VAL A 412 22.58 -21.25 4.35
C VAL A 412 22.89 -21.33 5.85
N ASN A 413 23.07 -20.19 6.52
CA ASN A 413 23.29 -20.13 7.96
C ASN A 413 22.07 -20.63 8.76
N ALA A 414 20.86 -20.41 8.24
CA ALA A 414 19.62 -20.95 8.84
C ALA A 414 19.63 -22.48 8.83
N VAL A 415 20.08 -23.09 7.72
CA VAL A 415 20.17 -24.54 7.57
C VAL A 415 21.20 -25.11 8.54
N PHE A 416 22.44 -24.61 8.54
CA PHE A 416 23.50 -25.10 9.43
C PHE A 416 23.13 -24.98 10.91
N SER A 417 22.62 -23.83 11.35
CA SER A 417 22.20 -23.64 12.75
C SER A 417 21.01 -24.52 13.14
N SER A 418 20.15 -24.89 12.19
CA SER A 418 19.03 -25.80 12.45
C SER A 418 19.52 -27.24 12.58
N PHE A 419 20.42 -27.70 11.71
CA PHE A 419 21.02 -29.03 11.84
C PHE A 419 21.83 -29.15 13.13
N GLY A 420 22.65 -28.16 13.49
CA GLY A 420 23.40 -28.15 14.76
C GLY A 420 22.49 -28.24 15.99
N PHE A 421 21.31 -27.60 15.95
CA PHE A 421 20.31 -27.73 17.01
C PHE A 421 19.73 -29.15 17.09
N LEU A 422 19.35 -29.73 15.96
CA LEU A 422 18.74 -31.07 15.91
C LEU A 422 19.73 -32.16 16.35
N THR A 423 20.96 -32.13 15.85
CA THR A 423 22.01 -33.07 16.25
C THR A 423 22.42 -32.88 17.70
N GLY A 424 22.55 -31.63 18.16
CA GLY A 424 22.81 -31.31 19.56
C GLY A 424 21.73 -31.89 20.49
N THR A 425 20.45 -31.81 20.10
CA THR A 425 19.35 -32.37 20.88
C THR A 425 19.44 -33.90 20.98
N ILE A 426 19.79 -34.59 19.90
CA ILE A 426 19.96 -36.06 19.90
C ILE A 426 21.13 -36.46 20.81
N ASN A 427 22.27 -35.77 20.70
CA ASN A 427 23.44 -36.04 21.56
C ASN A 427 23.11 -35.84 23.05
N GLN A 428 22.37 -34.78 23.38
CA GLN A 428 21.89 -34.56 24.75
C GLN A 428 20.99 -35.69 25.25
N LEU A 429 20.12 -36.25 24.40
CA LEU A 429 19.27 -37.40 24.77
C LEU A 429 20.09 -38.66 25.05
N GLU A 430 21.11 -38.91 24.24
CA GLU A 430 22.06 -40.00 24.50
C GLU A 430 22.81 -39.77 25.82
N ASP A 431 23.24 -38.54 26.11
CA ASP A 431 23.94 -38.22 27.37
C ASP A 431 23.03 -38.35 28.60
N ILE A 432 21.76 -37.93 28.49
CA ILE A 432 20.76 -38.11 29.56
C ILE A 432 20.57 -39.61 29.87
N THR A 433 20.53 -40.46 28.84
CA THR A 433 20.24 -41.89 28.98
C THR A 433 21.47 -42.73 29.36
N ARG A 434 22.66 -42.38 28.86
CA ARG A 434 23.90 -43.15 29.04
C ARG A 434 24.24 -43.33 30.53
N GLY A 435 24.28 -44.58 30.98
CA GLY A 435 24.61 -44.93 32.37
C GLY A 435 23.52 -44.64 33.40
N ASN A 436 22.38 -44.09 32.98
CA ASN A 436 21.28 -43.66 33.87
C ASN A 436 20.00 -44.50 33.68
N CYS A 437 20.08 -45.68 33.06
CA CYS A 437 18.93 -46.47 32.63
C CYS A 437 17.95 -46.90 33.75
N ASN A 438 18.44 -46.97 34.99
CA ASN A 438 17.64 -47.26 36.20
C ASN A 438 17.42 -46.04 37.09
N SER A 439 17.79 -44.84 36.63
CA SER A 439 17.62 -43.61 37.42
C SER A 439 16.13 -43.32 37.60
N ASP A 440 15.74 -43.11 38.86
CA ASP A 440 14.38 -42.72 39.26
C ASP A 440 13.89 -41.49 38.48
N LYS A 441 14.79 -40.52 38.23
CA LYS A 441 14.49 -39.31 37.44
C LYS A 441 14.18 -39.64 35.99
N LEU A 442 14.93 -40.58 35.40
CA LEU A 442 14.76 -41.01 34.02
C LEU A 442 13.43 -41.73 33.80
N ILE A 443 13.10 -42.65 34.72
CA ILE A 443 11.84 -43.40 34.74
C ILE A 443 10.65 -42.45 34.96
N THR A 444 10.79 -41.49 35.87
CA THR A 444 9.78 -40.45 36.12
C THR A 444 9.51 -39.62 34.87
N ALA A 445 10.58 -39.13 34.20
CA ALA A 445 10.45 -38.36 32.97
C ALA A 445 9.79 -39.17 31.85
N GLN A 446 10.19 -40.44 31.66
CA GLN A 446 9.58 -41.34 30.67
C GLN A 446 8.10 -41.58 30.97
N THR A 447 7.74 -41.84 32.23
CA THR A 447 6.36 -42.06 32.66
C THR A 447 5.50 -40.83 32.36
N ASN A 448 5.97 -39.64 32.72
CA ASN A 448 5.28 -38.39 32.42
C ASN A 448 5.23 -38.09 30.92
N MET A 449 6.29 -38.41 30.16
CA MET A 449 6.31 -38.29 28.71
C MET A 449 5.20 -39.13 28.05
N ILE A 450 5.02 -40.37 28.51
CA ILE A 450 3.96 -41.26 28.00
C ILE A 450 2.57 -40.74 28.36
N ASN A 451 2.37 -40.25 29.59
CA ASN A 451 1.09 -39.66 29.98
C ASN A 451 0.77 -38.40 29.16
N TYR A 452 1.75 -37.52 28.92
CA TYR A 452 1.56 -36.36 28.06
C TYR A 452 1.18 -36.77 26.63
N ALA A 453 1.86 -37.78 26.05
CA ALA A 453 1.53 -38.33 24.74
C ALA A 453 0.12 -38.96 24.65
N ARG A 454 -0.41 -39.41 25.78
CA ARG A 454 -1.77 -39.93 25.94
C ARG A 454 -2.81 -38.85 26.29
N GLN A 455 -2.39 -37.58 26.37
CA GLN A 455 -3.21 -36.46 26.84
C GLN A 455 -3.80 -36.68 28.24
N GLN A 456 -3.05 -37.38 29.08
CA GLN A 456 -3.39 -37.65 30.48
C GLN A 456 -2.68 -36.64 31.40
N PRO A 457 -3.16 -36.42 32.63
CA PRO A 457 -2.43 -35.64 33.62
C PRO A 457 -1.05 -36.24 33.91
N ALA A 458 -0.12 -35.44 34.40
CA ALA A 458 1.17 -35.96 34.86
C ALA A 458 0.94 -36.98 35.98
N ALA A 459 1.50 -38.18 35.82
CA ALA A 459 1.35 -39.23 36.83
C ALA A 459 2.18 -38.93 38.08
N ILE A 460 3.31 -38.24 37.91
CA ILE A 460 4.21 -37.87 38.99
C ILE A 460 4.45 -36.36 38.90
N THR A 461 4.23 -35.63 39.99
CA THR A 461 4.44 -34.17 40.06
C THR A 461 5.26 -33.80 41.29
N ASN A 462 5.99 -32.70 41.23
CA ASN A 462 6.75 -32.11 42.35
C ASN A 462 7.87 -32.98 42.97
N GLN A 463 8.19 -34.14 42.41
CA GLN A 463 9.31 -34.98 42.85
C GLN A 463 10.68 -34.37 42.47
N TYR A 464 10.74 -33.67 41.33
CA TYR A 464 11.92 -32.93 40.87
C TYR A 464 11.55 -31.46 40.65
N PRO A 465 12.34 -30.49 41.15
CA PRO A 465 12.06 -29.08 40.96
C PRO A 465 12.40 -28.62 39.54
N THR A 466 11.71 -27.57 39.08
CA THR A 466 12.06 -26.78 37.89
C THR A 466 11.74 -25.31 38.16
N ASP A 467 12.65 -24.41 37.77
CA ASP A 467 12.45 -22.96 37.86
C ASP A 467 11.79 -22.37 36.59
N LYS A 468 11.59 -23.22 35.57
CA LYS A 468 10.98 -22.84 34.30
C LYS A 468 9.54 -22.39 34.49
N LYS A 469 9.16 -21.39 33.69
CA LYS A 469 7.83 -20.78 33.70
C LYS A 469 7.15 -20.98 32.35
N PRO A 470 5.81 -21.02 32.28
CA PRO A 470 5.11 -21.13 31.00
C PRO A 470 5.53 -20.05 30.00
N LEU A 471 5.51 -20.39 28.70
CA LEU A 471 5.84 -19.46 27.62
C LEU A 471 4.97 -18.19 27.74
N VAL A 472 5.62 -17.04 27.75
CA VAL A 472 4.93 -15.74 27.69
C VAL A 472 4.34 -15.56 26.30
N LYS A 473 3.01 -15.58 26.20
CA LYS A 473 2.30 -15.32 24.95
C LYS A 473 1.90 -13.86 24.86
N TYR A 474 2.32 -13.20 23.80
CA TYR A 474 1.82 -11.89 23.42
C TYR A 474 0.68 -12.04 22.42
N GLY A 475 -0.38 -11.24 22.55
CA GLY A 475 -1.49 -11.19 21.60
C GLY A 475 -1.08 -10.66 20.23
N LYS A 476 -2.02 -10.66 19.27
CA LYS A 476 -1.83 -9.96 17.99
C LYS A 476 -1.61 -8.48 18.27
N ASN A 477 -0.59 -7.91 17.64
CA ASN A 477 -0.26 -6.51 17.84
C ASN A 477 -1.31 -5.59 17.21
N GLY A 478 -1.96 -4.81 18.07
CA GLY A 478 -2.79 -3.69 17.67
C GLY A 478 -1.94 -2.47 17.27
N PRO A 479 -2.57 -1.30 17.10
CA PRO A 479 -1.85 -0.03 16.92
C PRO A 479 -1.03 0.34 18.16
N SER A 480 0.07 1.08 17.95
CA SER A 480 0.91 1.61 19.04
C SER A 480 0.25 2.78 19.78
N ALA A 481 -0.75 3.40 19.17
CA ALA A 481 -1.59 4.44 19.78
C ALA A 481 -3.06 4.19 19.41
N PRO A 482 -3.78 3.34 20.16
CA PRO A 482 -5.10 2.85 19.77
C PRO A 482 -6.17 3.92 19.64
N GLU A 483 -6.26 4.84 20.60
CA GLU A 483 -7.27 5.91 20.57
C GLU A 483 -7.04 6.87 19.41
N PHE A 484 -5.78 7.30 19.22
CA PHE A 484 -5.38 8.12 18.09
C PHE A 484 -5.70 7.44 16.75
N THR A 485 -5.33 6.17 16.61
CA THR A 485 -5.58 5.39 15.39
C THR A 485 -7.09 5.26 15.12
N ALA A 486 -7.88 4.97 16.15
CA ALA A 486 -9.33 4.85 16.04
C ALA A 486 -9.98 6.17 15.59
N LYS A 487 -9.54 7.31 16.14
CA LYS A 487 -10.00 8.65 15.76
C LYS A 487 -9.74 8.92 14.26
N ILE A 488 -8.51 8.73 13.78
CA ILE A 488 -8.16 8.94 12.37
C ILE A 488 -8.98 8.02 11.44
N GLN A 489 -9.13 6.75 11.82
CA GLN A 489 -9.95 5.80 11.05
C GLN A 489 -11.44 6.17 11.04
N GLN A 490 -11.96 6.73 12.13
CA GLN A 490 -13.33 7.22 12.22
C GLN A 490 -13.54 8.44 11.33
N GLU A 491 -12.67 9.44 11.40
CA GLU A 491 -12.71 10.65 10.56
C GLU A 491 -12.71 10.28 9.07
N ARG A 492 -11.80 9.38 8.65
CA ARG A 492 -11.76 8.88 7.26
C ARG A 492 -13.03 8.11 6.86
N ARG A 493 -13.63 7.34 7.78
CA ARG A 493 -14.91 6.65 7.53
C ARG A 493 -16.05 7.65 7.36
N HIS A 494 -16.13 8.68 8.19
CA HIS A 494 -17.12 9.75 8.03
C HIS A 494 -16.93 10.50 6.72
N ALA A 495 -15.70 10.89 6.37
CA ALA A 495 -15.39 11.52 5.09
C ALA A 495 -15.83 10.64 3.91
N LYS A 496 -15.56 9.32 3.97
CA LYS A 496 -16.00 8.37 2.94
C LYS A 496 -17.53 8.25 2.85
N ALA A 497 -18.23 8.24 3.99
CA ALA A 497 -19.69 8.17 4.02
C ALA A 497 -20.35 9.43 3.42
N ILE A 498 -19.83 10.61 3.73
CA ILE A 498 -20.27 11.89 3.14
C ILE A 498 -20.06 11.86 1.61
N ARG A 499 -18.89 11.38 1.15
CA ARG A 499 -18.60 11.23 -0.29
C ARG A 499 -19.59 10.31 -1.00
N GLN A 500 -19.90 9.14 -0.42
CA GLN A 500 -20.87 8.20 -1.00
C GLN A 500 -22.27 8.79 -1.08
N LYS A 501 -22.68 9.57 -0.07
CA LYS A 501 -23.97 10.27 -0.09
C LYS A 501 -24.05 11.29 -1.23
N ASN A 502 -22.99 12.08 -1.43
CA ASN A 502 -22.93 13.10 -2.48
C ASN A 502 -22.86 12.48 -3.90
N GLU A 503 -22.23 11.31 -4.06
CA GLU A 503 -22.23 10.54 -5.33
C GLU A 503 -23.65 10.06 -5.70
N VAL A 504 -24.43 9.60 -4.72
CA VAL A 504 -25.83 9.17 -4.94
C VAL A 504 -26.70 10.38 -5.33
N GLU A 505 -26.55 11.51 -4.64
CA GLU A 505 -27.28 12.74 -4.96
C GLU A 505 -26.94 13.29 -6.36
N THR A 506 -25.69 13.18 -6.81
CA THR A 506 -25.29 13.61 -8.15
C THR A 506 -25.80 12.69 -9.26
N ILE A 507 -25.89 11.37 -9.01
CA ILE A 507 -26.51 10.43 -9.96
C ILE A 507 -28.01 10.70 -10.08
N GLU A 508 -28.73 10.93 -8.98
CA GLU A 508 -30.15 11.28 -9.01
C GLU A 508 -30.40 12.61 -9.74
N GLN A 509 -29.57 13.63 -9.49
CA GLN A 509 -29.64 14.90 -10.22
C GLN A 509 -29.34 14.75 -11.71
N TRP A 510 -28.40 13.87 -12.08
CA TRP A 510 -28.12 13.56 -13.48
C TRP A 510 -29.31 12.85 -14.15
N GLN A 511 -29.93 11.88 -13.48
CA GLN A 511 -31.13 11.19 -13.95
C GLN A 511 -32.31 12.17 -14.12
N GLN A 512 -32.50 13.11 -13.19
CA GLN A 512 -33.53 14.15 -13.29
C GLN A 512 -33.27 15.12 -14.46
N ARG A 513 -32.01 15.45 -14.77
CA ARG A 513 -31.67 16.26 -15.96
C ARG A 513 -31.95 15.50 -17.25
N GLN A 514 -31.63 14.21 -17.33
CA GLN A 514 -31.96 13.35 -18.47
C GLN A 514 -33.48 13.27 -18.69
N ALA A 515 -34.27 13.14 -17.61
CA ALA A 515 -35.72 13.15 -17.68
C ALA A 515 -36.28 14.49 -18.19
N LYS A 516 -35.70 15.63 -17.78
CA LYS A 516 -36.08 16.96 -18.29
C LYS A 516 -35.71 17.18 -19.76
N ILE A 517 -34.59 16.61 -20.23
CA ILE A 517 -34.16 16.67 -21.64
C ILE A 517 -35.10 15.85 -22.53
N GLN A 518 -35.67 14.75 -22.04
CA GLN A 518 -36.66 13.94 -22.76
C GLN A 518 -38.06 14.57 -22.84
N HIS A 519 -38.35 15.63 -22.07
CA HIS A 519 -39.67 16.27 -22.02
C HIS A 519 -39.74 17.68 -22.62
N GLN A 520 -38.72 18.11 -23.38
CA GLN A 520 -38.92 19.27 -24.26
C GLN A 520 -39.78 18.88 -25.47
N PRO A 521 -40.94 19.52 -25.70
CA PRO A 521 -41.79 19.22 -26.84
C PRO A 521 -41.08 19.63 -28.12
N ARG A 522 -40.59 18.65 -28.88
CA ARG A 522 -40.06 18.85 -30.23
C ARG A 522 -41.21 19.15 -31.17
N ASN A 523 -41.23 20.38 -31.71
CA ASN A 523 -42.03 20.75 -32.87
C ASN A 523 -41.82 19.71 -33.97
N THR A 524 -42.91 19.04 -34.33
CA THR A 524 -42.93 17.90 -35.23
C THR A 524 -42.90 18.41 -36.68
N ILE A 525 -41.72 18.46 -37.28
CA ILE A 525 -41.60 18.41 -38.74
C ILE A 525 -41.45 16.93 -39.09
N SER A 526 -42.49 16.40 -39.70
CA SER A 526 -42.60 15.03 -40.21
C SER A 526 -41.51 14.74 -41.24
N GLN A 527 -40.57 13.88 -40.86
CA GLN A 527 -39.72 13.10 -41.78
C GLN A 527 -40.07 11.61 -41.63
N PRO A 528 -40.00 10.82 -42.72
CA PRO A 528 -40.56 9.48 -42.77
C PRO A 528 -39.77 8.54 -41.85
N ALA A 529 -40.47 7.56 -41.28
CA ALA A 529 -39.93 6.53 -40.40
C ALA A 529 -38.66 5.88 -40.98
N ALA A 530 -37.50 6.34 -40.51
CA ALA A 530 -36.25 5.63 -40.69
C ALA A 530 -36.31 4.37 -39.82
N ARG A 531 -36.32 3.22 -40.51
CA ARG A 531 -36.26 1.88 -39.92
C ARG A 531 -35.17 1.81 -38.85
N ALA A 532 -35.50 1.12 -37.76
CA ALA A 532 -34.54 0.69 -36.75
C ALA A 532 -33.27 0.11 -37.41
N PRO A 533 -32.06 0.49 -36.95
CA PRO A 533 -30.84 -0.11 -37.48
C PRO A 533 -30.84 -1.60 -37.09
N LYS A 534 -31.06 -2.45 -38.10
CA LYS A 534 -30.74 -3.86 -38.04
C LYS A 534 -29.26 -3.97 -37.68
N ILE A 535 -28.96 -4.59 -36.54
CA ILE A 535 -27.63 -5.09 -36.23
C ILE A 535 -27.34 -6.19 -37.28
N ARG A 536 -26.70 -5.78 -38.38
CA ARG A 536 -26.11 -6.70 -39.35
C ARG A 536 -24.74 -7.07 -38.81
N GLY A 537 -24.49 -8.36 -38.60
CA GLY A 537 -23.14 -8.88 -38.66
C GLY A 537 -22.64 -8.66 -40.08
N GLY A 538 -21.98 -7.54 -40.31
CA GLY A 538 -21.33 -7.22 -41.58
C GLY A 538 -20.06 -8.05 -41.71
N SER A 539 -19.88 -8.67 -42.87
CA SER A 539 -18.60 -9.25 -43.27
C SER A 539 -17.52 -8.16 -43.32
N PRO A 540 -16.23 -8.47 -43.09
CA PRO A 540 -15.13 -7.50 -43.17
C PRO A 540 -15.00 -6.77 -44.52
N ALA A 541 -15.83 -7.09 -45.52
CA ALA A 541 -15.92 -6.40 -46.80
C ALA A 541 -16.66 -5.03 -46.77
N GLU A 542 -17.30 -4.64 -45.67
CA GLU A 542 -18.11 -3.41 -45.61
C GLU A 542 -17.38 -2.18 -45.01
N PHE A 543 -16.15 -2.33 -44.49
CA PHE A 543 -15.43 -1.23 -43.82
C PHE A 543 -14.49 -0.48 -44.77
N GLN A 544 -14.65 0.85 -44.89
CA GLN A 544 -13.85 1.69 -45.79
C GLN A 544 -12.49 2.10 -45.19
N ASP A 545 -12.34 2.08 -43.86
CA ASP A 545 -11.10 2.41 -43.16
C ASP A 545 -10.97 1.57 -41.87
N ARG A 546 -9.71 1.27 -41.49
CA ARG A 546 -9.33 0.55 -40.28
C ARG A 546 -9.85 1.22 -39.01
N SER A 547 -9.99 2.55 -39.01
CA SER A 547 -10.55 3.31 -37.89
C SER A 547 -12.02 2.98 -37.62
N GLN A 548 -12.82 2.70 -38.66
CA GLN A 548 -14.23 2.33 -38.53
C GLN A 548 -14.38 0.91 -37.98
N LEU A 549 -13.54 -0.03 -38.42
CA LEU A 549 -13.51 -1.40 -37.89
C LEU A 549 -13.18 -1.39 -36.38
N LEU A 550 -12.19 -0.58 -35.97
CA LEU A 550 -11.82 -0.44 -34.56
C LEU A 550 -12.93 0.23 -33.72
N GLN A 551 -13.60 1.25 -34.25
CA GLN A 551 -14.73 1.90 -33.56
C GLN A 551 -15.94 0.98 -33.39
N ASP A 552 -16.29 0.19 -34.40
CA ASP A 552 -17.38 -0.80 -34.32
C ASP A 552 -17.06 -1.87 -33.26
N GLN A 553 -15.84 -2.42 -33.29
CA GLN A 553 -15.39 -3.40 -32.32
C GLN A 553 -15.36 -2.84 -30.89
N GLN A 554 -14.94 -1.57 -30.73
CA GLN A 554 -14.96 -0.89 -29.43
C GLN A 554 -16.40 -0.70 -28.92
N SER A 555 -17.36 -0.42 -29.80
CA SER A 555 -18.79 -0.32 -29.46
C SER A 555 -19.41 -1.67 -29.07
N ARG A 556 -19.03 -2.75 -29.74
CA ARG A 556 -19.48 -4.11 -29.40
C ARG A 556 -18.95 -4.55 -28.04
N VAL A 557 -17.68 -4.29 -27.78
CA VAL A 557 -17.01 -4.56 -26.49
C VAL A 557 -17.66 -3.76 -25.36
N SER A 558 -17.89 -2.47 -25.55
CA SER A 558 -18.49 -1.61 -24.51
C SER A 558 -19.92 -2.03 -24.18
N THR A 559 -20.73 -2.35 -25.19
CA THR A 559 -22.11 -2.83 -25.03
C THR A 559 -22.14 -4.14 -24.25
N LYS A 560 -21.29 -5.11 -24.60
CA LYS A 560 -21.26 -6.40 -23.90
C LYS A 560 -20.70 -6.28 -22.48
N MET A 561 -19.74 -5.38 -22.26
CA MET A 561 -19.23 -5.09 -20.93
C MET A 561 -20.33 -4.55 -20.01
N GLN A 562 -21.17 -3.63 -20.50
CA GLN A 562 -22.31 -3.11 -19.74
C GLN A 562 -23.32 -4.22 -19.39
N GLU A 563 -23.60 -5.13 -20.32
CA GLU A 563 -24.46 -6.29 -20.08
C GLU A 563 -23.89 -7.21 -18.97
N PHE A 564 -22.59 -7.51 -19.01
CA PHE A 564 -21.94 -8.31 -17.96
C PHE A 564 -21.95 -7.60 -16.60
N GLN A 565 -21.74 -6.28 -16.57
CA GLN A 565 -21.81 -5.49 -15.34
C GLN A 565 -23.22 -5.50 -14.73
N GLN A 566 -24.26 -5.39 -15.56
CA GLN A 566 -25.65 -5.51 -15.09
C GLN A 566 -25.95 -6.91 -14.55
N ARG A 567 -25.51 -7.97 -15.24
CA ARG A 567 -25.68 -9.35 -14.77
C ARG A 567 -24.93 -9.61 -13.46
N MET A 568 -23.71 -9.07 -13.30
CA MET A 568 -22.94 -9.15 -12.06
C MET A 568 -23.61 -8.44 -10.89
N ALA A 569 -24.27 -7.29 -11.16
CA ALA A 569 -25.02 -6.54 -10.15
C ALA A 569 -26.30 -7.27 -9.71
N GLN A 570 -26.91 -8.05 -10.61
CA GLN A 570 -28.13 -8.83 -10.35
C GLN A 570 -27.86 -10.23 -9.78
N ALA A 571 -26.62 -10.72 -9.86
CA ALA A 571 -26.25 -12.05 -9.37
C ALA A 571 -26.35 -12.16 -7.84
N SER A 572 -27.16 -13.13 -7.40
CA SER A 572 -27.60 -13.27 -6.01
C SER A 572 -26.67 -14.13 -5.16
N ASN A 573 -25.83 -14.97 -5.80
CA ASN A 573 -24.92 -15.88 -5.11
C ASN A 573 -23.50 -15.89 -5.74
N PRO A 574 -22.47 -16.35 -4.99
CA PRO A 574 -21.08 -16.35 -5.46
C PRO A 574 -20.83 -17.25 -6.68
N GLY A 575 -21.57 -18.35 -6.83
CA GLY A 575 -21.44 -19.27 -7.97
C GLY A 575 -21.88 -18.65 -9.30
N GLU A 576 -23.01 -17.93 -9.29
CA GLU A 576 -23.48 -17.15 -10.45
C GLU A 576 -22.48 -16.08 -10.87
N ARG A 577 -21.87 -15.39 -9.91
CA ARG A 577 -20.84 -14.38 -10.21
C ARG A 577 -19.60 -15.00 -10.84
N GLN A 578 -19.19 -16.18 -10.37
CA GLN A 578 -18.06 -16.90 -10.94
C GLN A 578 -18.36 -17.36 -12.38
N ALA A 579 -19.56 -17.89 -12.63
CA ALA A 579 -19.99 -18.28 -13.99
C ALA A 579 -20.04 -17.08 -14.95
N ILE A 580 -20.57 -15.93 -14.51
CA ILE A 580 -20.59 -14.69 -15.31
C ILE A 580 -19.16 -14.20 -15.58
N GLN A 581 -18.25 -14.33 -14.61
CA GLN A 581 -16.86 -13.93 -14.75
C GLN A 581 -16.09 -14.83 -15.73
N GLU A 582 -16.33 -16.15 -15.71
CA GLU A 582 -15.79 -17.10 -16.68
C GLU A 582 -16.32 -16.83 -18.09
N GLU A 583 -17.63 -16.60 -18.24
CA GLU A 583 -18.26 -16.24 -19.53
C GLU A 583 -17.68 -14.94 -20.10
N MET A 584 -17.48 -13.94 -19.24
CA MET A 584 -16.85 -12.67 -19.60
C MET A 584 -15.40 -12.86 -20.10
N GLN A 585 -14.62 -13.70 -19.42
CA GLN A 585 -13.24 -13.99 -19.83
C GLN A 585 -13.19 -14.71 -21.19
N THR A 586 -14.04 -15.72 -21.40
CA THR A 586 -14.14 -16.42 -22.68
C THR A 586 -14.57 -15.49 -23.81
N TYR A 587 -15.54 -14.61 -23.56
CA TYR A 587 -16.02 -13.66 -24.55
C TYR A 587 -14.91 -12.69 -25.02
N PHE A 588 -14.15 -12.10 -24.09
CA PHE A 588 -13.08 -11.18 -24.45
C PHE A 588 -11.86 -11.86 -25.09
N ALA A 589 -11.58 -13.11 -24.71
CA ALA A 589 -10.56 -13.92 -25.39
C ALA A 589 -10.94 -14.15 -26.87
N ASN A 590 -12.19 -14.51 -27.14
CA ASN A 590 -12.70 -14.76 -28.48
C ASN A 590 -12.75 -13.47 -29.33
N ILE A 591 -13.22 -12.36 -28.76
CA ILE A 591 -13.22 -11.07 -29.48
C ILE A 591 -11.81 -10.63 -29.84
N LYS A 592 -10.83 -10.84 -28.96
CA LYS A 592 -9.44 -10.47 -29.25
C LYS A 592 -8.88 -11.25 -30.44
N GLN A 593 -9.16 -12.55 -30.52
CA GLN A 593 -8.77 -13.38 -31.66
C GLN A 593 -9.49 -12.97 -32.94
N GLN A 594 -10.80 -12.70 -32.85
CA GLN A 594 -11.60 -12.23 -33.98
C GLN A 594 -11.09 -10.89 -34.53
N LEU A 595 -10.77 -9.93 -33.65
CA LEU A 595 -10.20 -8.64 -34.05
C LEU A 595 -8.85 -8.80 -34.75
N GLN A 596 -7.98 -9.69 -34.25
CA GLN A 596 -6.69 -9.96 -34.90
C GLN A 596 -6.88 -10.56 -36.29
N GLN A 597 -7.85 -11.46 -36.46
CA GLN A 597 -8.16 -12.07 -37.75
C GLN A 597 -8.75 -11.05 -38.73
N GLU A 598 -9.71 -10.24 -38.29
CA GLU A 598 -10.32 -9.17 -39.10
C GLU A 598 -9.30 -8.10 -39.53
N LEU A 599 -8.36 -7.74 -38.65
CA LEU A 599 -7.26 -6.82 -38.97
C LEU A 599 -6.26 -7.43 -39.97
N MET A 600 -5.90 -8.71 -39.83
CA MET A 600 -5.05 -9.39 -40.79
C MET A 600 -5.71 -9.49 -42.17
N GLU A 601 -7.00 -9.80 -42.23
CA GLU A 601 -7.76 -9.84 -43.48
C GLU A 601 -7.90 -8.46 -44.11
N PHE A 602 -8.00 -7.39 -43.32
CA PHE A 602 -8.01 -6.02 -43.81
C PHE A 602 -6.64 -5.61 -44.39
N ASP A 603 -5.56 -5.89 -43.66
CA ASP A 603 -4.18 -5.53 -44.07
C ASP A 603 -3.72 -6.32 -45.31
N GLN A 604 -4.18 -7.56 -45.49
CA GLN A 604 -3.90 -8.35 -46.70
C GLN A 604 -4.59 -7.81 -47.97
N ARG A 605 -5.69 -7.07 -47.84
CA ARG A 605 -6.42 -6.49 -48.99
C ARG A 605 -5.90 -5.12 -49.43
N GLN A 606 -5.13 -4.44 -48.57
CA GLN A 606 -4.52 -3.15 -48.86
C GLN A 606 -3.12 -3.28 -49.51
N ARG A 607 -2.63 -4.51 -49.67
CA ARG A 607 -1.45 -4.86 -50.48
C ARG A 607 -1.91 -5.39 -51.83
#